data_AF-A0A2L0F568-F1
#
_entry.id   AF-A0A2L0F568-F1
#
_cell.length_a   1.000
_cell.length_b   1.000
_cell.length_c   1.000
_cell.angle_alpha   90.00
_cell.angle_beta   90.00
_cell.angle_gamma   90.00
#
_symmetry.space_group_name_H-M   'P 1'
#
loop_
_entity.id
_entity.type
_entity.pdbx_description
1 polymer ?
#
loop_
_entity_poly.entity_id
_entity_poly.type
_entity_poly.pdbx_seq_one_letter_code
_entity_poly.pdbx_strand_id
1 'polypeptide(L)'
;MRGHGTARLLKVQCAERATTGLRDAVVFDKLLGEGKVQRDEATGTFLHWLADPYDPQVSGPMTRNCSERDEYDALFPDHPLSRARAILRHLEATTRLASDIRGAAPFKFLPPEPKRKPWWKGFLGLG
;
A
#
# COMPACT_ATOMS: atom_id res chain seq x y z
N MET A 1 30.29 -8.51 14.64
CA MET A 1 29.13 -9.13 15.32
C MET A 1 27.86 -8.67 14.60
N ARG A 2 27.12 -9.56 13.95
CA ARG A 2 25.83 -9.22 13.31
C ARG A 2 24.75 -9.31 14.39
N GLY A 3 24.26 -8.17 14.87
CA GLY A 3 23.12 -8.12 15.77
C GLY A 3 21.90 -8.72 15.05
N HIS A 4 21.35 -9.81 15.56
CA HIS A 4 20.13 -10.41 15.02
C HIS A 4 18.96 -9.48 15.31
N GLY A 5 18.54 -8.71 14.31
CA GLY A 5 17.46 -7.73 14.44
C GLY A 5 16.10 -8.41 14.66
N THR A 6 15.33 -7.86 15.58
CA THR A 6 13.98 -8.30 15.90
C THR A 6 12.97 -7.47 15.10
N ALA A 7 12.33 -8.07 14.08
CA ALA A 7 11.33 -7.38 13.26
C ALA A 7 9.92 -7.52 13.85
N ARG A 8 9.16 -6.42 13.87
CA ARG A 8 7.75 -6.37 14.30
C ARG A 8 6.95 -5.59 13.26
N LEU A 9 5.75 -6.07 12.93
CA LEU A 9 4.89 -5.47 11.93
C LEU A 9 3.60 -4.98 12.61
N LEU A 10 3.35 -3.69 12.52
CA LEU A 10 2.03 -3.11 12.77
C LEU A 10 1.39 -2.83 11.42
N LYS A 11 0.19 -3.36 11.19
CA LYS A 11 -0.55 -3.18 9.95
C LYS A 11 -1.82 -2.38 10.22
N VAL A 12 -1.99 -1.29 9.49
CA VAL A 12 -3.23 -0.50 9.47
C VAL A 12 -3.96 -0.79 8.17
N GLN A 13 -5.26 -1.07 8.25
CA GLN A 13 -6.12 -1.23 7.07
C GLN A 13 -7.39 -0.41 7.27
N CYS A 14 -7.75 0.36 6.25
CA CYS A 14 -9.01 1.08 6.18
C CYS A 14 -9.71 0.65 4.91
N ALA A 15 -10.93 0.12 5.03
CA ALA A 15 -11.73 -0.28 3.88
C ALA A 15 -12.46 0.94 3.30
N GLU A 16 -12.46 1.06 1.98
CA GLU A 16 -13.36 1.96 1.27
C GLU A 16 -14.78 1.42 1.40
N ARG A 17 -15.66 2.26 1.96
CA ARG A 17 -17.09 1.97 2.14
C ARG A 17 -17.82 3.12 1.45
N ALA A 18 -18.84 2.82 0.64
CA ALA A 18 -19.54 3.73 -0.30
C ALA A 18 -18.83 3.88 -1.67
N THR A 19 -19.04 5.02 -2.36
CA THR A 19 -18.60 5.27 -3.73
C THR A 19 -17.07 5.24 -3.83
N THR A 20 -16.54 4.21 -4.49
CA THR A 20 -15.11 4.06 -4.71
C THR A 20 -14.60 5.04 -5.77
N GLY A 21 -13.40 5.59 -5.58
CA GLY A 21 -12.74 6.42 -6.59
C GLY A 21 -13.21 7.88 -6.64
N LEU A 22 -14.06 8.32 -5.70
CA LEU A 22 -14.50 9.71 -5.61
C LEU A 22 -13.32 10.67 -5.44
N ARG A 23 -12.36 10.30 -4.59
CA ARG A 23 -11.14 11.09 -4.37
C ARG A 23 -10.35 11.27 -5.66
N ASP A 24 -10.19 10.19 -6.42
CA ASP A 24 -9.46 10.20 -7.68
C ASP A 24 -10.15 11.09 -8.70
N ALA A 25 -11.46 10.95 -8.87
CA ALA A 25 -12.24 11.75 -9.80
C ALA A 25 -12.17 13.26 -9.49
N VAL A 26 -12.35 13.64 -8.22
CA VAL A 26 -12.36 15.05 -7.80
C VAL A 26 -10.97 15.68 -7.97
N VAL A 27 -9.91 14.99 -7.57
CA VAL A 27 -8.55 15.53 -7.73
C VAL A 27 -8.14 15.56 -9.20
N PHE A 28 -8.53 14.54 -9.96
CA PHE A 28 -8.25 14.48 -11.40
C PHE A 28 -8.90 15.66 -12.13
N ASP A 29 -10.20 15.90 -11.92
CA ASP A 29 -10.94 17.02 -12.53
C ASP A 29 -10.32 18.37 -12.15
N LYS A 30 -9.99 18.56 -10.87
CA LYS A 30 -9.29 19.75 -10.39
C LYS A 30 -7.96 19.98 -11.12
N LEU A 31 -7.11 18.97 -11.22
CA LEU A 31 -5.79 19.10 -11.84
C LEU A 31 -5.85 19.24 -13.36
N LEU A 32 -6.85 18.65 -13.99
CA LEU A 32 -7.14 18.84 -15.41
C LEU A 32 -7.59 20.28 -15.68
N GLY A 33 -8.51 20.82 -14.87
CA GLY A 33 -8.96 22.21 -14.97
C GLY A 33 -7.85 23.24 -14.68
N GLU A 34 -6.87 22.89 -13.86
CA GLU A 34 -5.66 23.70 -13.60
C GLU A 34 -4.57 23.53 -14.67
N GLY A 35 -4.75 22.65 -15.66
CA GLY A 35 -3.76 22.35 -16.70
C GLY A 35 -2.51 21.61 -16.19
N LYS A 36 -2.54 21.11 -14.95
CA LYS A 36 -1.45 20.35 -14.31
C LYS A 36 -1.44 18.88 -14.74
N VAL A 37 -2.59 18.36 -15.13
CA VAL A 37 -2.74 17.07 -15.81
C VAL A 37 -3.24 17.38 -17.22
N GLN A 38 -2.68 16.70 -18.20
CA GLN A 38 -2.97 16.96 -19.61
C GLN A 38 -3.21 15.64 -20.31
N ARG A 39 -4.11 15.62 -21.28
CA ARG A 39 -4.31 14.46 -22.13
C ARG A 39 -3.31 14.52 -23.28
N ASP A 40 -2.52 13.46 -23.42
CA ASP A 40 -1.71 13.24 -24.60
C ASP A 40 -2.62 12.80 -25.76
N GLU A 41 -2.65 13.58 -26.84
CA GLU A 41 -3.49 13.31 -28.01
C GLU A 41 -3.01 12.09 -28.81
N ALA A 42 -1.71 11.81 -28.81
CA ALA A 42 -1.13 10.71 -29.57
C ALA A 42 -1.34 9.37 -28.87
N THR A 43 -1.19 9.33 -27.54
CA THR A 43 -1.28 8.08 -26.76
C THR A 43 -2.61 7.91 -26.04
N GLY A 44 -3.40 8.98 -25.89
CA GLY A 44 -4.63 9.00 -25.11
C GLY A 44 -4.42 8.94 -23.59
N THR A 45 -3.16 8.97 -23.12
CA THR A 45 -2.80 8.89 -21.70
C THR A 45 -2.86 10.25 -21.02
N PHE A 46 -2.81 10.26 -19.68
CA PHE A 46 -2.77 11.49 -18.90
C PHE A 46 -1.36 11.78 -18.41
N LEU A 47 -0.73 12.81 -18.99
CA LEU A 47 0.57 13.31 -18.58
C LEU A 47 0.48 13.89 -17.17
N HIS A 48 1.53 13.65 -16.39
CA HIS A 48 1.69 14.15 -15.00
C HIS A 48 0.64 13.64 -13.99
N TRP A 49 -0.20 12.68 -14.36
CA TRP A 49 -1.15 12.06 -13.43
C TRP A 49 -0.48 11.05 -12.49
N LEU A 50 0.53 10.33 -12.97
CA LEU A 50 1.30 9.35 -12.21
C LEU A 50 2.72 9.88 -11.98
N ALA A 51 3.23 9.73 -10.76
CA ALA A 51 4.60 10.09 -10.39
C ALA A 51 5.07 9.28 -9.18
N ASP A 52 6.30 8.77 -9.22
CA ASP A 52 6.87 8.09 -8.06
C ASP A 52 7.07 9.07 -6.89
N PRO A 53 6.70 8.69 -5.65
CA PRO A 53 6.83 9.56 -4.48
C PRO A 53 8.26 9.78 -3.99
N TYR A 54 9.22 8.94 -4.39
CA TYR A 54 10.59 8.92 -3.87
C TYR A 54 11.64 9.27 -4.93
N ASP A 55 11.43 8.86 -6.19
CA ASP A 55 12.37 9.09 -7.29
C ASP A 55 11.66 9.63 -8.55
N PRO A 56 11.81 10.92 -8.89
CA PRO A 56 11.13 11.52 -10.05
C PRO A 56 11.58 10.93 -11.40
N GLN A 57 12.68 10.17 -11.47
CA GLN A 57 13.11 9.49 -12.69
C GLN A 57 12.36 8.17 -12.92
N VAL A 58 11.68 7.63 -11.90
CA VAL A 58 10.88 6.42 -12.01
C VAL A 58 9.51 6.77 -12.60
N SER A 59 9.22 6.16 -13.74
CA SER A 59 7.92 6.26 -14.42
C SER A 59 7.39 4.87 -14.73
N GLY A 60 6.07 4.70 -14.69
CA GLY A 60 5.43 3.44 -15.00
C GLY A 60 3.97 3.38 -14.54
N PRO A 61 3.21 2.37 -14.97
CA PRO A 61 1.79 2.23 -14.64
C PRO A 61 1.51 1.94 -13.16
N MET A 62 2.55 1.60 -12.39
CA MET A 62 2.45 1.27 -10.96
C MET A 62 2.99 2.38 -10.05
N THR A 63 3.34 3.55 -10.60
CA THR A 63 3.70 4.70 -9.78
C THR A 63 2.46 5.36 -9.19
N ARG A 64 2.65 6.12 -8.11
CA ARG A 64 1.57 6.73 -7.34
C ARG A 64 0.80 7.74 -8.20
N ASN A 65 -0.53 7.71 -8.15
CA ASN A 65 -1.34 8.75 -8.78
C ASN A 65 -1.30 10.07 -7.97
N CYS A 66 -1.72 11.18 -8.57
CA CYS A 66 -1.68 12.48 -7.89
C CYS A 66 -2.71 12.62 -6.75
N SER A 67 -3.86 11.95 -6.84
CA SER A 67 -4.90 11.99 -5.80
C SER A 67 -4.43 11.38 -4.48
N GLU A 68 -3.50 10.43 -4.52
CA GLU A 68 -2.91 9.83 -3.33
C GLU A 68 -2.02 10.78 -2.52
N ARG A 69 -1.70 11.99 -2.96
CA ARG A 69 -0.86 12.93 -2.16
C ARG A 69 -1.53 13.32 -0.83
N ASP A 70 -0.74 13.53 0.20
CA ASP A 70 -1.23 13.83 1.56
C ASP A 70 -1.81 15.23 1.71
N GLU A 71 -1.46 16.16 0.83
CA GLU A 71 -2.09 17.50 0.72
C GLU A 71 -3.62 17.43 0.58
N TYR A 72 -4.16 16.36 0.00
CA TYR A 72 -5.60 16.16 -0.16
C TYR A 72 -6.28 15.55 1.07
N ASP A 73 -5.54 15.11 2.09
CA ASP A 73 -6.14 14.39 3.22
C ASP A 73 -7.16 15.26 3.99
N ALA A 74 -6.94 16.57 4.07
CA ALA A 74 -7.87 17.50 4.71
C ALA A 74 -9.20 17.65 3.94
N LEU A 75 -9.18 17.48 2.61
CA LEU A 75 -10.38 17.52 1.76
C LEU A 75 -11.18 16.22 1.84
N PHE A 76 -10.53 15.11 2.22
CA PHE A 76 -11.13 13.79 2.28
C PHE A 76 -10.90 13.11 3.65
N PRO A 77 -11.34 13.71 4.77
CA PRO A 77 -10.99 13.23 6.11
C PRO A 77 -11.46 11.80 6.39
N ASP A 78 -12.60 11.40 5.81
CA ASP A 78 -13.17 10.06 5.99
C ASP A 78 -12.68 9.02 4.97
N HIS A 79 -11.88 9.46 3.98
CA HIS A 79 -11.35 8.56 2.96
C HIS A 79 -10.37 7.54 3.58
N PRO A 80 -10.36 6.28 3.13
CA PRO A 80 -9.55 5.23 3.73
C PRO A 80 -8.06 5.56 3.83
N LEU A 81 -7.49 6.15 2.78
CA LEU A 81 -6.07 6.55 2.77
C LEU A 81 -5.76 7.62 3.82
N SER A 82 -6.63 8.63 3.96
CA SER A 82 -6.45 9.72 4.93
C SER A 82 -6.57 9.22 6.36
N ARG A 83 -7.55 8.34 6.62
CA ARG A 83 -7.69 7.65 7.91
C ARG A 83 -6.49 6.77 8.22
N ALA A 84 -6.02 5.97 7.27
CA ALA A 84 -4.85 5.12 7.44
C ALA A 84 -3.61 5.95 7.79
N ARG A 85 -3.37 7.06 7.09
CA ARG A 85 -2.26 7.99 7.38
C ARG A 85 -2.38 8.63 8.76
N ALA A 86 -3.57 9.08 9.15
CA ALA A 86 -3.80 9.64 10.48
C ALA A 86 -3.46 8.63 11.59
N ILE A 87 -3.92 7.38 11.44
CA ILE A 87 -3.59 6.29 12.38
C ILE A 87 -2.10 6.00 12.37
N LEU A 88 -1.46 5.91 11.21
CA LEU A 88 -0.02 5.65 11.11
C LEU A 88 0.82 6.75 11.77
N ARG A 89 0.50 8.03 11.52
CA ARG A 89 1.16 9.17 12.20
C ARG A 89 0.98 9.12 13.70
N HIS A 90 -0.22 8.77 14.17
CA HIS A 90 -0.48 8.58 15.60
C HIS A 90 0.38 7.44 16.18
N LEU A 91 0.38 6.28 15.53
CA LEU A 91 1.16 5.12 15.97
C LEU A 91 2.66 5.42 15.98
N GLU A 92 3.18 6.11 14.97
CA GLU A 92 4.58 6.53 14.90
C GLU A 92 4.95 7.41 16.12
N ALA A 93 4.10 8.37 16.47
CA ALA A 93 4.35 9.27 17.59
C ALA A 93 4.20 8.60 18.96
N THR A 94 3.23 7.69 19.12
CA THR A 94 2.84 7.16 20.44
C THR A 94 3.40 5.77 20.76
N THR A 95 3.79 4.98 19.77
CA THR A 95 4.26 3.62 20.00
C THR A 95 5.57 3.62 20.81
N ARG A 96 5.64 2.76 21.81
CA ARG A 96 6.85 2.49 22.59
C ARG A 96 7.10 1.00 22.60
N LEU A 97 8.35 0.60 22.39
CA LEU A 97 8.75 -0.79 22.51
C LEU A 97 9.14 -1.08 23.95
N ALA A 98 8.42 -2.02 24.57
CA ALA A 98 8.81 -2.55 25.87
C ALA A 98 10.19 -3.24 25.78
N SER A 99 10.93 -3.23 26.90
CA SER A 99 12.32 -3.70 26.95
C SER A 99 12.45 -5.21 26.68
N ASP A 100 11.46 -5.98 27.07
CA ASP A 100 11.33 -7.42 26.80
C ASP A 100 11.14 -7.71 25.30
N ILE A 101 10.36 -6.89 24.59
CA ILE A 101 10.18 -6.99 23.13
C ILE A 101 11.49 -6.71 22.39
N ARG A 102 12.32 -5.78 22.90
CA ARG A 102 13.64 -5.47 22.34
C ARG A 102 14.61 -6.64 22.45
N GLY A 103 14.53 -7.41 23.53
CA GLY A 103 15.36 -8.60 23.78
C GLY A 103 14.81 -9.91 23.20
N ALA A 104 13.59 -9.89 22.65
CA ALA A 104 12.93 -11.09 22.14
C ALA A 104 13.64 -11.66 20.91
N ALA A 105 13.54 -12.98 20.73
CA ALA A 105 14.11 -13.68 19.59
C ALA A 105 13.60 -13.12 18.24
N PRO A 106 14.41 -13.20 17.17
CA PRO A 106 13.97 -12.84 15.82
C PRO A 106 12.76 -13.66 15.39
N PHE A 107 11.89 -13.05 14.59
CA PHE A 107 10.79 -13.75 13.96
C PHE A 107 11.33 -14.88 13.06
N LYS A 108 10.81 -16.09 13.22
CA LYS A 108 11.08 -17.24 12.34
C LYS A 108 9.81 -17.57 11.57
N PHE A 109 9.85 -17.41 10.25
CA PHE A 109 8.77 -17.88 9.40
C PHE A 109 8.73 -19.42 9.44
N LEU A 110 7.62 -19.97 9.90
CA LEU A 110 7.34 -21.39 9.80
C LEU A 110 6.44 -21.57 8.57
N PRO A 111 6.94 -22.22 7.49
CA PRO A 111 6.10 -22.49 6.34
C PRO A 111 4.92 -23.37 6.75
N PRO A 112 3.75 -23.21 6.11
CA PRO A 112 2.62 -24.09 6.38
C PRO A 112 3.02 -25.54 6.11
N GLU A 113 2.54 -26.48 6.93
CA GLU A 113 2.81 -27.89 6.69
C GLU A 113 2.37 -28.28 5.28
N PRO A 114 3.18 -29.06 4.54
CA PRO A 114 2.80 -29.53 3.23
C PRO A 114 1.51 -30.34 3.35
N LYS A 115 0.49 -29.98 2.58
CA LYS A 115 -0.74 -30.78 2.47
C LYS A 115 -0.36 -32.18 2.00
N ARG A 116 -0.38 -33.16 2.91
CA ARG A 116 -0.11 -34.57 2.57
C ARG A 116 -1.18 -35.02 1.58
N LYS A 117 -0.77 -35.31 0.34
CA LYS A 117 -1.69 -35.94 -0.62
C LYS A 117 -2.03 -37.33 -0.09
N PRO A 118 -3.30 -37.72 -0.06
CA PRO A 118 -3.65 -39.06 0.34
C PRO A 118 -3.05 -40.08 -0.64
N TRP A 119 -2.54 -41.19 -0.11
CA TRP A 119 -1.79 -42.21 -0.85
C TRP A 119 -2.57 -42.80 -2.05
N TRP A 120 -3.91 -42.80 -2.00
CA TRP A 120 -4.76 -43.33 -3.07
C TRP A 120 -4.83 -42.44 -4.32
N LYS A 121 -4.44 -41.16 -4.25
CA LYS A 121 -4.45 -40.25 -5.42
C LYS A 121 -3.25 -40.42 -6.37
N GLY A 122 -2.25 -41.23 -6.01
CA GLY A 122 -1.10 -41.53 -6.88
C GLY A 122 -1.27 -42.75 -7.78
N PHE A 123 -2.27 -43.60 -7.50
CA PHE A 123 -2.37 -44.93 -8.13
C PHE A 123 -3.35 -45.01 -9.31
N LEU A 124 -4.23 -44.02 -9.51
CA LEU A 124 -5.23 -44.00 -10.59
C LEU A 124 -4.76 -43.36 -11.92
N GLY A 125 -3.44 -43.19 -12.11
CA GLY A 125 -2.86 -42.52 -13.29
C GLY A 125 -2.23 -43.41 -14.36
N LEU A 126 -2.24 -44.73 -14.20
CA LEU A 126 -1.84 -45.68 -15.25
C LEU A 126 -2.98 -46.67 -15.50
N GLY A 127 -3.76 -46.39 -16.52
CA GLY A 127 -4.80 -47.25 -17.09
C GLY A 127 -5.13 -46.74 -18.47
#